data_AF-A0A2E9AAY8-F1
#
_entry.id   AF-A0A2E9AAY8-F1
#
_cell.length_a   1.000
_cell.length_b   1.000
_cell.length_c   1.000
_cell.angle_alpha   90.00
_cell.angle_beta   90.00
_cell.angle_gamma   90.00
#
_symmetry.space_group_name_H-M   'P 1'
#
loop_
_entity.id
_entity.type
_entity.pdbx_description
1 polymer ?
#
loop_
_entity_poly.entity_id
_entity_poly.type
_entity_poly.pdbx_seq_one_letter_code
_entity_poly.pdbx_strand_id
1 'polypeptide(L)'
;MTVISMKHLLETGMHFGHRTGRWHPKMKPYIFTERNGIHIIDLQQTVRALHEACDLIRDTVASGGEVLFVGTKRQAQDAIENESQRCNMPYVNRRWLGGMITNWRTMKERIDELERLESENEAGEWDALKKKERLMLNRKIDKLQYRLGGIRSMNGLPRLMFVVDVRRESAAIKEANILNIPVIAMVDSNCDPSPVEYVLPANDDAIRAIRLMMTYMADAVLEGVNLRKDEESTDEQGLHRSADAMETIAESDEDLLGASTLAKLSSGELDFAGVPDDAGTIDKTENETSSESVDSPDLKSVEDDDNNNVDDSDLDKAESDIVKADDIEDSSGSKLEE
;
A
#
# COMPACT_ATOMS: atom_id res chain seq x y z
N MET A 1 -15.87 -12.64 1.95
CA MET A 1 -16.66 -11.38 1.85
C MET A 1 -17.73 -11.21 2.92
N THR A 2 -17.53 -10.22 3.79
CA THR A 2 -18.55 -9.69 4.70
C THR A 2 -19.65 -8.99 3.90
N VAL A 3 -20.92 -9.29 4.21
CA VAL A 3 -22.06 -8.64 3.54
C VAL A 3 -22.19 -7.22 4.09
N ILE A 4 -21.86 -6.23 3.28
CA ILE A 4 -22.02 -4.81 3.62
C ILE A 4 -23.50 -4.46 3.49
N SER A 5 -24.16 -4.25 4.63
CA SER A 5 -25.56 -3.80 4.65
C SER A 5 -25.63 -2.28 4.58
N MET A 6 -26.36 -1.73 3.62
CA MET A 6 -26.63 -0.30 3.51
C MET A 6 -27.26 0.27 4.80
N LYS A 7 -28.03 -0.55 5.52
CA LYS A 7 -28.61 -0.18 6.82
C LYS A 7 -27.51 0.12 7.85
N HIS A 8 -26.46 -0.70 7.90
CA HIS A 8 -25.35 -0.47 8.82
C HIS A 8 -24.59 0.81 8.48
N LEU A 9 -24.36 1.10 7.19
CA LEU A 9 -23.72 2.36 6.75
C LEU A 9 -24.55 3.60 7.12
N LEU A 10 -25.88 3.49 7.08
CA LEU A 10 -26.79 4.54 7.54
C LEU A 10 -26.70 4.74 9.06
N GLU A 11 -26.71 3.66 9.84
CA GLU A 11 -26.65 3.68 11.30
C GLU A 11 -25.31 4.24 11.84
N THR A 12 -24.20 4.01 11.13
CA THR A 12 -22.89 4.58 11.50
C THR A 12 -22.73 6.05 11.14
N GLY A 13 -23.62 6.60 10.31
CA GLY A 13 -23.58 8.00 9.88
C GLY A 13 -22.61 8.28 8.73
N MET A 14 -22.26 7.28 7.92
CA MET A 14 -21.36 7.45 6.76
C MET A 14 -21.91 8.36 5.65
N HIS A 15 -23.22 8.52 5.59
CA HIS A 15 -23.91 9.32 4.59
C HIS A 15 -23.87 10.82 4.87
N PHE A 16 -23.48 11.24 6.07
CA PHE A 16 -23.38 12.67 6.40
C PHE A 16 -22.08 13.25 5.86
N GLY A 17 -22.18 14.28 5.03
CA GLY A 17 -21.04 15.11 4.69
C GLY A 17 -20.97 16.40 5.50
N HIS A 18 -20.26 17.38 4.95
CA HIS A 18 -20.10 18.71 5.51
C HIS A 18 -21.25 19.66 5.10
N ARG A 19 -21.23 20.86 5.69
CA ARG A 19 -22.16 21.94 5.36
C ARG A 19 -21.97 22.42 3.91
N THR A 20 -23.04 22.90 3.29
CA THR A 20 -23.04 23.43 1.91
C THR A 20 -22.02 24.51 1.63
N GLY A 21 -21.72 25.38 2.60
CA GLY A 21 -20.71 26.42 2.41
C GLY A 21 -19.26 25.92 2.35
N ARG A 22 -19.01 24.64 2.65
CA ARG A 22 -17.66 24.07 2.76
C ARG A 22 -17.40 22.91 1.79
N TRP A 23 -18.29 22.70 0.82
CA TRP A 23 -18.16 21.61 -0.13
C TRP A 23 -17.15 21.93 -1.25
N HIS A 24 -16.59 20.88 -1.83
CA HIS A 24 -15.70 20.96 -2.98
C HIS A 24 -16.48 20.63 -4.27
N PRO A 25 -16.44 21.48 -5.33
CA PRO A 25 -17.26 21.29 -6.53
C PRO A 25 -17.08 19.94 -7.23
N LYS A 26 -15.87 19.37 -7.19
CA LYS A 26 -15.58 18.06 -7.80
C LYS A 26 -16.21 16.88 -7.05
N MET A 27 -16.71 17.08 -5.82
CA MET A 27 -17.47 16.07 -5.10
C MET A 27 -18.94 15.97 -5.54
N LYS A 28 -19.40 16.84 -6.45
CA LYS A 28 -20.78 16.84 -6.97
C LYS A 28 -21.29 15.45 -7.41
N PRO A 29 -20.51 14.60 -8.12
CA PRO A 29 -20.99 13.28 -8.55
C PRO A 29 -21.30 12.33 -7.38
N TYR A 30 -20.62 12.49 -6.25
CA TYR A 30 -20.73 11.63 -5.08
C TYR A 30 -21.78 12.11 -4.06
N ILE A 31 -22.33 13.31 -4.25
CA ILE A 31 -23.35 13.90 -3.39
C ILE A 31 -24.74 13.55 -3.93
N PHE A 32 -25.56 12.92 -3.10
CA PHE A 32 -26.92 12.52 -3.45
C PHE A 32 -27.91 13.70 -3.36
N THR A 33 -27.97 14.36 -2.21
CA THR A 33 -28.87 15.51 -1.98
C THR A 33 -28.34 16.38 -0.85
N GLU A 34 -28.91 17.57 -0.68
CA GLU A 34 -28.75 18.39 0.51
C GLU A 34 -29.99 18.26 1.42
N ARG A 35 -29.78 18.19 2.74
CA ARG A 35 -30.86 18.29 3.73
C ARG A 35 -30.40 19.13 4.92
N ASN A 36 -31.20 20.12 5.30
CA ASN A 36 -30.91 21.01 6.43
C ASN A 36 -29.51 21.67 6.36
N GLY A 37 -29.04 22.02 5.16
CA GLY A 37 -27.72 22.64 4.96
C GLY A 37 -26.52 21.68 5.07
N ILE A 38 -26.75 20.36 5.11
CA ILE A 38 -25.72 19.31 5.13
C ILE A 38 -25.83 18.49 3.84
N HIS A 39 -24.69 18.21 3.20
CA HIS A 39 -24.65 17.30 2.07
C HIS A 39 -24.81 15.85 2.52
N ILE A 40 -25.63 15.10 1.78
CA ILE A 40 -25.80 13.67 1.94
C ILE A 40 -25.03 12.98 0.82
N ILE A 41 -24.09 12.12 1.20
CA ILE A 41 -23.27 11.32 0.30
C ILE A 41 -24.08 10.13 -0.21
N ASP A 42 -23.90 9.77 -1.48
CA ASP A 42 -24.54 8.62 -2.10
C ASP A 42 -23.92 7.30 -1.62
N LEU A 43 -24.61 6.62 -0.69
CA LEU A 43 -24.18 5.33 -0.17
C LEU A 43 -24.16 4.21 -1.21
N GLN A 44 -24.90 4.31 -2.32
CA GLN A 44 -24.83 3.28 -3.37
C GLN A 44 -23.46 3.28 -4.02
N GLN A 45 -22.91 4.47 -4.27
CA GLN A 45 -21.54 4.64 -4.77
C GLN A 45 -20.53 4.18 -3.73
N THR A 46 -20.74 4.52 -2.45
CA THR A 46 -19.88 4.04 -1.36
C THR A 46 -19.82 2.52 -1.29
N VAL A 47 -20.95 1.82 -1.41
CA VAL A 47 -20.99 0.35 -1.36
C VAL A 47 -20.19 -0.26 -2.52
N ARG A 48 -20.37 0.25 -3.75
CA ARG A 48 -19.61 -0.24 -4.91
C ARG A 48 -18.12 -0.01 -4.75
N ALA A 49 -17.72 1.21 -4.42
CA ALA A 49 -16.33 1.57 -4.22
C ALA A 49 -15.69 0.79 -3.07
N LEU A 50 -16.46 0.50 -2.01
CA LEU A 50 -16.01 -0.33 -0.88
C LEU A 50 -15.76 -1.78 -1.29
N HIS A 51 -16.62 -2.37 -2.14
CA HIS A 51 -16.36 -3.70 -2.69
C HIS A 51 -15.08 -3.72 -3.54
N GLU A 52 -14.94 -2.76 -4.46
CA GLU A 52 -13.74 -2.63 -5.30
C GLU A 52 -12.46 -2.44 -4.46
N ALA A 53 -12.52 -1.61 -3.42
CA ALA A 53 -11.39 -1.41 -2.51
C ALA A 53 -11.02 -2.67 -1.71
N CYS A 54 -12.02 -3.41 -1.21
CA CYS A 54 -11.78 -4.67 -0.49
C CYS A 54 -11.17 -5.73 -1.41
N ASP A 55 -11.66 -5.84 -2.65
CA ASP A 55 -11.11 -6.77 -3.64
C ASP A 55 -9.65 -6.40 -3.98
N LEU A 56 -9.37 -5.13 -4.24
CA LEU A 56 -8.02 -4.65 -4.53
C LEU A 56 -7.03 -4.91 -3.37
N ILE A 57 -7.46 -4.68 -2.13
CA ILE A 57 -6.65 -4.96 -0.93
C ILE A 57 -6.39 -6.46 -0.82
N ARG A 58 -7.42 -7.30 -0.95
CA ARG A 58 -7.29 -8.76 -0.86
C ARG A 58 -6.28 -9.26 -1.89
N ASP A 59 -6.40 -8.83 -3.15
CA ASP A 59 -5.56 -9.30 -4.24
C ASP A 59 -4.11 -8.80 -4.09
N THR A 60 -3.93 -7.57 -3.59
CA THR A 60 -2.60 -7.01 -3.28
C THR A 60 -1.90 -7.80 -2.18
N VAL A 61 -2.62 -8.16 -1.12
CA VAL A 61 -2.07 -8.91 0.02
C VAL A 61 -1.85 -10.38 -0.33
N ALA A 62 -2.74 -10.98 -1.14
CA ALA A 62 -2.55 -12.33 -1.67
C ALA A 62 -1.25 -12.43 -2.48
N SER A 63 -0.95 -11.39 -3.27
CA SER A 63 0.33 -11.25 -4.00
C SER A 63 1.56 -10.97 -3.10
N GLY A 64 1.37 -10.91 -1.78
CA GLY A 64 2.42 -10.63 -0.80
C GLY A 64 2.78 -9.15 -0.64
N GLY A 65 1.93 -8.24 -1.10
CA GLY A 65 2.10 -6.80 -0.89
C GLY A 65 1.71 -6.33 0.51
N GLU A 66 2.41 -5.33 1.02
CA GLU A 66 2.04 -4.62 2.26
C GLU A 66 1.10 -3.44 1.95
N VAL A 67 0.09 -3.25 2.80
CA VAL A 67 -0.85 -2.12 2.74
C VAL A 67 -0.56 -1.16 3.89
N LEU A 68 -0.33 0.11 3.58
CA LEU A 68 -0.08 1.13 4.60
C LEU A 68 -1.36 1.89 4.93
N PHE A 69 -1.78 1.83 6.20
CA PHE A 69 -2.93 2.58 6.70
C PHE A 69 -2.51 3.94 7.26
N VAL A 70 -3.09 5.03 6.75
CA VAL A 70 -2.72 6.40 7.12
C VAL A 70 -3.93 7.19 7.58
N GLY A 71 -3.82 7.85 8.73
CA GLY A 71 -4.79 8.83 9.18
C GLY A 71 -4.40 9.47 10.49
N THR A 72 -4.06 10.75 10.44
CA THR A 72 -3.63 11.53 11.62
C THR A 72 -4.79 12.24 12.32
N LYS A 73 -5.98 12.23 11.71
CA LYS A 73 -7.19 12.82 12.28
C LYS A 73 -7.52 12.16 13.62
N ARG A 74 -7.82 12.97 14.66
CA ARG A 74 -8.05 12.48 16.04
C ARG A 74 -9.10 11.36 16.12
N GLN A 75 -10.14 11.46 15.30
CA GLN A 75 -11.23 10.48 15.21
C GLN A 75 -10.80 9.14 14.58
N ALA A 76 -9.71 9.14 13.80
CA ALA A 76 -9.21 7.98 13.08
C ALA A 76 -8.03 7.29 13.78
N GLN A 77 -7.27 7.99 14.63
CA GLN A 77 -6.02 7.48 15.21
C GLN A 77 -6.18 6.12 15.88
N ASP A 78 -7.16 6.00 16.80
CA ASP A 78 -7.40 4.78 17.55
C ASP A 78 -7.94 3.66 16.67
N ALA A 79 -8.80 3.99 15.70
CA ALA A 79 -9.37 2.99 14.79
C ALA A 79 -8.30 2.39 13.87
N ILE A 80 -7.43 3.24 13.33
CA ILE A 80 -6.33 2.81 12.46
C ILE A 80 -5.34 1.95 13.23
N GLU A 81 -4.91 2.38 14.41
CA GLU A 81 -3.96 1.63 15.23
C GLU A 81 -4.47 0.23 15.59
N ASN A 82 -5.69 0.15 16.13
CA ASN A 82 -6.24 -1.13 16.58
C ASN A 82 -6.47 -2.12 15.42
N GLU A 83 -7.03 -1.66 14.30
CA GLU A 83 -7.35 -2.54 13.17
C GLU A 83 -6.08 -2.93 12.38
N SER A 84 -5.10 -2.04 12.27
CA SER A 84 -3.83 -2.35 11.60
C SER A 84 -2.97 -3.32 12.42
N GLN A 85 -2.95 -3.17 13.75
CA GLN A 85 -2.32 -4.16 14.64
C GLN A 85 -3.02 -5.52 14.54
N ARG A 86 -4.35 -5.54 14.40
CA ARG A 86 -5.13 -6.77 14.23
C ARG A 86 -4.76 -7.53 12.95
N CYS A 87 -4.51 -6.84 11.84
CA CYS A 87 -4.11 -7.45 10.57
C CYS A 87 -2.58 -7.49 10.33
N ASN A 88 -1.78 -7.06 11.32
CA ASN A 88 -0.31 -6.98 11.25
C ASN A 88 0.21 -6.19 10.04
N MET A 89 -0.46 -5.10 9.68
CA MET A 89 -0.06 -4.20 8.60
C MET A 89 0.50 -2.88 9.14
N PRO A 90 1.40 -2.22 8.40
CA PRO A 90 1.98 -0.96 8.84
C PRO A 90 0.94 0.17 8.87
N TYR A 91 1.11 1.11 9.78
CA TYR A 91 0.20 2.24 9.95
C TYR A 91 0.87 3.54 10.39
N VAL A 92 0.21 4.67 10.10
CA VAL A 92 0.58 6.01 10.55
C VAL A 92 -0.65 6.69 11.14
N ASN A 93 -0.71 6.81 12.46
CA ASN A 93 -1.82 7.43 13.19
C ASN A 93 -1.49 8.81 13.77
N ARG A 94 -0.22 9.19 13.91
CA ARG A 94 0.19 10.45 14.55
C ARG A 94 0.41 11.58 13.58
N ARG A 95 1.53 11.57 12.85
CA ARG A 95 1.92 12.64 11.93
C ARG A 95 2.69 12.05 10.77
N TRP A 96 2.28 12.39 9.55
CA TRP A 96 3.08 12.16 8.37
C TRP A 96 4.35 13.04 8.39
N LEU A 97 5.51 12.42 8.32
CA LEU A 97 6.78 13.12 8.14
C LEU A 97 7.04 13.19 6.62
N GLY A 98 7.37 14.37 6.12
CA GLY A 98 7.70 14.51 4.70
C GLY A 98 8.91 13.62 4.36
N GLY A 99 8.79 12.88 3.26
CA GLY A 99 9.80 11.90 2.86
C GLY A 99 9.64 10.53 3.50
N MET A 100 8.48 10.23 4.10
CA MET A 100 8.23 8.93 4.74
C MET A 100 8.40 7.77 3.76
N ILE A 101 7.91 7.92 2.53
CA ILE A 101 8.03 6.88 1.51
C ILE A 101 9.03 7.30 0.42
N THR A 102 9.05 8.57 0.01
CA THR A 102 9.99 9.03 -1.03
C THR A 102 11.45 9.01 -0.59
N ASN A 103 11.72 9.18 0.72
CA ASN A 103 13.06 9.02 1.31
C ASN A 103 13.11 7.85 2.30
N TRP A 104 12.63 6.68 1.86
CA TRP A 104 12.55 5.48 2.70
C TRP A 104 13.89 5.07 3.32
N ARG A 105 15.02 5.28 2.62
CA ARG A 105 16.34 4.91 3.14
C ARG A 105 16.66 5.63 4.46
N THR A 106 16.48 6.95 4.52
CA THR A 106 16.70 7.71 5.75
C THR A 106 15.68 7.35 6.83
N MET A 107 14.44 7.05 6.44
CA MET A 107 13.42 6.63 7.40
C MET A 107 13.73 5.28 8.02
N LYS A 108 14.21 4.33 7.22
CA LYS A 108 14.68 3.02 7.68
C LYS A 108 15.85 3.15 8.65
N GLU A 109 16.84 4.00 8.35
CA GLU A 109 17.95 4.29 9.27
C GLU A 109 17.47 4.81 10.64
N ARG A 110 16.35 5.55 10.68
CA ARG A 110 15.74 6.02 11.94
C ARG A 110 14.98 4.92 12.69
N ILE A 111 14.39 3.97 11.98
CA ILE A 111 13.77 2.79 12.56
C ILE A 111 14.85 1.88 13.15
N ASP A 112 15.91 1.61 12.40
CA ASP A 112 17.07 0.83 12.86
C ASP A 112 17.73 1.49 14.10
N GLU A 113 17.79 2.84 14.12
CA GLU A 113 18.26 3.58 15.29
C GLU A 113 17.37 3.37 16.52
N LEU A 114 16.04 3.33 16.35
CA LEU A 114 15.10 3.04 17.42
C LEU A 114 15.31 1.62 17.96
N GLU A 115 15.38 0.62 17.08
CA GLU A 115 15.57 -0.78 17.49
C GLU A 115 16.90 -0.99 18.20
N ARG A 116 17.97 -0.33 17.73
CA ARG A 116 19.27 -0.34 18.41
C ARG A 116 19.19 0.23 19.82
N LEU A 117 18.53 1.38 19.99
CA LEU A 117 18.38 2.02 21.32
C LEU A 117 17.54 1.17 22.27
N GLU A 118 16.49 0.51 21.79
CA GLU A 118 15.68 -0.43 22.58
C GLU A 118 16.52 -1.64 23.01
N SER A 119 17.28 -2.24 22.08
CA SER A 119 18.15 -3.38 22.37
C SER A 119 19.26 -3.06 23.37
N GLU A 120 19.90 -1.89 23.28
CA GLU A 120 20.92 -1.44 24.26
C GLU A 120 20.32 -1.24 25.66
N ASN A 121 19.10 -0.71 25.72
CA ASN A 121 18.38 -0.50 26.98
C ASN A 121 17.99 -1.84 27.63
N GLU A 122 17.51 -2.80 26.84
CA GLU A 122 17.17 -4.15 27.31
C GLU A 122 18.41 -4.95 27.74
N ALA A 123 19.55 -4.76 27.06
CA ALA A 123 20.82 -5.37 27.43
C ALA A 123 21.44 -4.77 28.72
N GLY A 124 20.87 -3.70 29.27
CA GLY A 124 21.34 -3.06 30.50
C GLY A 124 22.60 -2.20 30.32
N GLU A 125 23.00 -1.88 29.08
CA GLU A 125 24.21 -1.07 28.81
C GLU A 125 24.12 0.33 29.43
N TRP A 126 22.89 0.82 29.64
CA TRP A 126 22.62 2.16 30.16
C TRP A 126 22.74 2.26 31.69
N ASP A 127 22.99 1.15 32.37
CA ASP A 127 23.15 1.14 33.82
C ASP A 127 24.38 1.90 34.30
N ALA A 128 25.44 1.95 33.50
CA ALA A 128 26.65 2.72 33.77
C ALA A 128 26.49 4.23 33.46
N LEU A 129 25.44 4.64 32.74
CA LEU A 129 25.24 6.03 32.32
C LEU A 129 24.68 6.90 33.46
N LYS A 130 24.94 8.21 33.38
CA LYS A 130 24.38 9.17 34.34
C LYS A 130 22.86 9.24 34.15
N LYS A 131 22.13 9.47 35.26
CA LYS A 131 20.65 9.62 35.24
C LYS A 131 20.14 10.60 34.17
N LYS A 132 20.87 11.71 33.94
CA LYS A 132 20.52 12.71 32.92
C LYS A 132 20.66 12.14 31.50
N GLU A 133 21.72 11.39 31.21
CA GLU A 133 21.96 10.78 29.90
C GLU A 133 20.91 9.71 29.61
N ARG A 134 20.64 8.83 30.60
CA ARG A 134 19.56 7.84 30.52
C ARG A 134 18.20 8.48 30.23
N LEU A 135 17.86 9.57 30.92
CA LEU A 135 16.62 10.30 30.67
C LEU A 135 16.53 10.86 29.25
N MET A 136 17.65 11.36 28.70
CA MET A 136 17.67 11.88 27.32
C MET A 136 17.50 10.77 26.29
N LEU A 137 18.10 9.60 26.52
CA LEU A 137 17.92 8.42 25.68
C LEU A 137 16.49 7.89 25.73
N ASN A 138 15.89 7.77 26.91
CA ASN A 138 14.47 7.40 27.05
C ASN A 138 13.55 8.37 26.30
N ARG A 139 13.74 9.68 26.47
CA ARG A 139 12.96 10.68 25.71
C ARG A 139 13.14 10.55 24.20
N LYS A 140 14.31 10.11 23.75
CA LYS A 140 14.59 9.87 22.33
C LYS A 140 13.85 8.63 21.83
N ILE A 141 13.87 7.52 22.58
CA ILE A 141 13.06 6.33 22.30
C ILE A 141 11.58 6.73 22.24
N ASP A 142 11.04 7.36 23.29
CA ASP A 142 9.63 7.74 23.35
C ASP A 142 9.21 8.59 22.14
N LYS A 143 10.06 9.53 21.73
CA LYS A 143 9.80 10.40 20.57
C LYS A 143 9.84 9.63 19.24
N LEU A 144 10.76 8.68 19.08
CA LEU A 144 10.87 7.85 17.89
C LEU A 144 9.70 6.87 17.84
N GLN A 145 9.42 6.15 18.92
CA GLN A 145 8.29 5.21 19.04
C GLN A 145 6.95 5.89 18.78
N TYR A 146 6.74 7.08 19.35
CA TYR A 146 5.52 7.86 19.12
C TYR A 146 5.29 8.21 17.64
N ARG A 147 6.36 8.36 16.83
CA ARG A 147 6.25 8.79 15.44
C ARG A 147 6.35 7.64 14.43
N LEU A 148 7.19 6.66 14.72
CA LEU A 148 7.60 5.60 13.77
C LEU A 148 7.12 4.22 14.20
N GLY A 149 6.52 4.06 15.38
CA GLY A 149 6.14 2.75 15.91
C GLY A 149 5.24 1.94 14.97
N GLY A 150 4.32 2.61 14.26
CA GLY A 150 3.41 1.94 13.32
C GLY A 150 4.02 1.52 11.98
N ILE A 151 5.17 2.10 11.58
CA ILE A 151 5.89 1.72 10.35
C ILE A 151 7.09 0.80 10.63
N ARG A 152 7.28 0.39 11.88
CA ARG A 152 8.37 -0.49 12.30
C ARG A 152 8.31 -1.84 11.59
N SER A 153 7.12 -2.39 11.38
CA SER A 153 6.92 -3.68 10.72
C SER A 153 7.19 -3.64 9.20
N MET A 154 7.39 -2.45 8.64
CA MET A 154 7.50 -2.25 7.20
C MET A 154 8.92 -2.57 6.71
N ASN A 155 9.06 -3.56 5.84
CA ASN A 155 10.36 -4.00 5.33
C ASN A 155 10.77 -3.30 4.03
N GLY A 156 9.78 -2.80 3.28
CA GLY A 156 9.94 -2.17 1.98
C GLY A 156 8.96 -1.03 1.77
N LEU A 157 8.75 -0.65 0.50
CA LEU A 157 7.71 0.31 0.17
C LEU A 157 6.35 -0.40 0.14
N PRO A 158 5.27 0.22 0.63
CA PRO A 158 3.94 -0.36 0.53
C PRO A 158 3.51 -0.45 -0.93
N ARG A 159 2.74 -1.48 -1.27
CA ARG A 159 2.17 -1.63 -2.63
C ARG A 159 0.86 -0.88 -2.80
N LEU A 160 0.20 -0.54 -1.69
CA LEU A 160 -1.09 0.12 -1.66
C LEU A 160 -1.18 0.97 -0.40
N MET A 161 -1.84 2.13 -0.50
CA MET A 161 -2.10 3.00 0.64
C MET A 161 -3.59 3.18 0.86
N PHE A 162 -4.01 3.08 2.12
CA PHE A 162 -5.36 3.45 2.55
C PHE A 162 -5.29 4.72 3.40
N VAL A 163 -5.96 5.78 2.96
CA VAL A 163 -5.86 7.12 3.58
C VAL A 163 -7.22 7.59 4.11
N VAL A 164 -7.25 8.04 5.36
CA VAL A 164 -8.40 8.71 5.98
C VAL A 164 -8.18 10.21 5.99
N ASP A 165 -9.12 10.97 5.40
CA ASP A 165 -9.06 12.44 5.24
C ASP A 165 -7.95 12.90 4.27
N VAL A 166 -8.32 13.06 2.99
CA VAL A 166 -7.45 13.54 1.90
C VAL A 166 -6.86 14.92 2.20
N ARG A 167 -7.61 15.79 2.88
CA ARG A 167 -7.20 17.17 3.12
C ARG A 167 -6.09 17.23 4.16
N ARG A 168 -6.19 16.45 5.24
CA ARG A 168 -5.13 16.36 6.26
C ARG A 168 -3.90 15.62 5.74
N GLU A 169 -4.10 14.54 4.99
CA GLU A 169 -3.01 13.67 4.52
C GLU A 169 -2.53 13.99 3.10
N SER A 170 -2.69 15.23 2.65
CA SER A 170 -2.30 15.63 1.29
C SER A 170 -0.81 15.40 0.98
N ALA A 171 0.07 15.46 1.99
CA ALA A 171 1.49 15.14 1.83
C ALA A 171 1.72 13.65 1.53
N ALA A 172 1.01 12.76 2.24
CA ALA A 172 1.10 11.32 2.02
C ALA A 172 0.64 10.94 0.61
N ILE A 173 -0.49 11.51 0.17
CA ILE A 173 -1.04 11.27 -1.17
C ILE A 173 -0.10 11.79 -2.27
N LYS A 174 0.50 12.98 -2.08
CA LYS A 174 1.49 13.51 -3.03
C LYS A 174 2.70 12.59 -3.15
N GLU A 175 3.25 12.12 -2.04
CA GLU A 175 4.38 11.17 -2.04
C GLU A 175 4.01 9.85 -2.72
N ALA A 176 2.82 9.31 -2.44
CA ALA A 176 2.32 8.09 -3.06
C ALA A 176 2.22 8.23 -4.58
N ASN A 177 1.66 9.36 -5.04
CA ASN A 177 1.50 9.65 -6.46
C ASN A 177 2.85 9.82 -7.18
N ILE A 178 3.85 10.42 -6.54
CA ILE A 178 5.21 10.52 -7.10
C ILE A 178 5.81 9.12 -7.35
N LEU A 179 5.53 8.18 -6.46
CA LEU A 179 6.04 6.81 -6.52
C LEU A 179 5.13 5.85 -7.29
N ASN A 180 4.01 6.35 -7.85
CA ASN A 180 2.97 5.56 -8.51
C ASN A 180 2.42 4.43 -7.62
N ILE A 181 2.30 4.68 -6.32
CA ILE A 181 1.64 3.76 -5.39
C ILE A 181 0.13 4.07 -5.43
N PRO A 182 -0.73 3.08 -5.74
CA PRO A 182 -2.17 3.29 -5.78
C PRO A 182 -2.70 3.72 -4.40
N VAL A 183 -3.62 4.69 -4.40
CA VAL A 183 -4.20 5.25 -3.18
C VAL A 183 -5.70 5.01 -3.17
N ILE A 184 -6.15 4.33 -2.13
CA ILE A 184 -7.55 4.26 -1.73
C ILE A 184 -7.75 5.31 -0.62
N ALA A 185 -8.68 6.23 -0.78
CA ALA A 185 -8.91 7.23 0.24
C ALA A 185 -10.39 7.42 0.58
N MET A 186 -10.66 7.66 1.86
CA MET A 186 -11.96 8.11 2.32
C MET A 186 -12.11 9.61 2.09
N VAL A 187 -13.08 9.98 1.26
CA VAL A 187 -13.27 11.35 0.77
C VAL A 187 -14.64 11.86 1.21
N ASP A 188 -14.65 12.92 2.03
CA ASP A 188 -15.86 13.68 2.35
C ASP A 188 -16.08 14.79 1.31
N SER A 189 -17.31 15.30 1.24
CA SER A 189 -17.80 16.43 0.45
C SER A 189 -16.93 17.69 0.42
N ASN A 190 -16.02 17.92 1.38
CA ASN A 190 -15.13 19.08 1.44
C ASN A 190 -13.73 18.85 0.82
N CYS A 191 -13.45 17.63 0.36
CA CYS A 191 -12.14 17.23 -0.17
C CYS A 191 -12.12 17.20 -1.71
N ASP A 192 -10.95 17.37 -2.32
CA ASP A 192 -10.77 17.14 -3.76
C ASP A 192 -10.52 15.64 -4.01
N PRO A 193 -11.37 14.93 -4.79
CA PRO A 193 -11.17 13.53 -5.13
C PRO A 193 -10.11 13.30 -6.23
N SER A 194 -9.65 14.34 -6.93
CA SER A 194 -8.76 14.20 -8.10
C SER A 194 -7.40 13.52 -7.86
N PRO A 195 -6.72 13.73 -6.71
CA PRO A 195 -5.41 13.10 -6.48
C PRO A 195 -5.51 11.66 -5.99
N VAL A 196 -6.71 11.10 -5.88
CA VAL A 196 -6.99 9.75 -5.37
C VAL A 196 -7.45 8.87 -6.52
N GLU A 197 -6.85 7.69 -6.66
CA GLU A 197 -7.20 6.74 -7.71
C GLU A 197 -8.51 6.00 -7.39
N TYR A 198 -8.64 5.49 -6.15
CA TYR A 198 -9.83 4.78 -5.68
C TYR A 198 -10.54 5.60 -4.59
N VAL A 199 -11.57 6.32 -5.00
CA VAL A 199 -12.32 7.23 -4.13
C VAL A 199 -13.40 6.46 -3.37
N LEU A 200 -13.33 6.48 -2.04
CA LEU A 200 -14.37 5.99 -1.14
C LEU A 200 -15.18 7.18 -0.61
N PRO A 201 -16.33 7.52 -1.21
CA PRO A 201 -17.14 8.64 -0.75
C PRO A 201 -17.78 8.28 0.60
N ALA A 202 -17.33 8.89 1.70
CA ALA A 202 -17.88 8.63 3.04
C ALA A 202 -17.49 9.73 4.04
N ASN A 203 -18.24 9.79 5.14
CA ASN A 203 -17.97 10.66 6.27
C ASN A 203 -16.65 10.31 6.99
N ASP A 204 -15.75 11.27 7.07
CA ASP A 204 -14.45 11.14 7.74
C ASP A 204 -14.42 11.75 9.15
N ASP A 205 -15.51 12.35 9.64
CA ASP A 205 -15.62 12.92 10.98
C ASP A 205 -16.24 11.94 11.99
N ALA A 206 -17.05 10.99 11.53
CA ALA A 206 -17.72 10.04 12.40
C ALA A 206 -16.78 8.87 12.80
N ILE A 207 -16.47 8.77 14.10
CA ILE A 207 -15.63 7.67 14.64
C ILE A 207 -16.20 6.30 14.29
N ARG A 208 -17.54 6.15 14.35
CA ARG A 208 -18.23 4.90 14.00
C ARG A 208 -18.08 4.54 12.52
N ALA A 209 -18.12 5.54 11.65
CA ALA A 209 -17.92 5.36 10.21
C ALA A 209 -16.49 4.92 9.90
N ILE A 210 -15.48 5.66 10.41
CA ILE A 210 -14.07 5.31 10.23
C ILE A 210 -13.79 3.90 10.74
N ARG A 211 -14.25 3.57 11.95
CA ARG A 211 -14.03 2.25 12.54
C ARG A 211 -14.63 1.14 11.69
N LEU A 212 -15.87 1.31 11.23
CA LEU A 212 -16.52 0.32 10.37
C LEU A 212 -15.74 0.10 9.06
N MET A 213 -15.30 1.19 8.43
CA MET A 213 -14.48 1.13 7.22
C MET A 213 -13.17 0.40 7.47
N MET A 214 -12.45 0.77 8.53
CA MET A 214 -11.18 0.12 8.91
C MET A 214 -11.37 -1.37 9.21
N THR A 215 -12.46 -1.76 9.89
CA THR A 215 -12.76 -3.18 10.12
C THR A 215 -12.95 -3.93 8.80
N TYR A 216 -13.69 -3.37 7.83
CA TYR A 216 -13.85 -4.00 6.51
C TYR A 216 -12.53 -4.13 5.75
N MET A 217 -11.69 -3.10 5.76
CA MET A 217 -10.36 -3.14 5.13
C MET A 217 -9.47 -4.19 5.80
N ALA A 218 -9.47 -4.24 7.14
CA ALA A 218 -8.68 -5.21 7.89
C ALA A 218 -9.18 -6.65 7.69
N ASP A 219 -10.50 -6.88 7.59
CA ASP A 219 -11.06 -8.18 7.24
C ASP A 219 -10.62 -8.62 5.83
N ALA A 220 -10.59 -7.70 4.86
CA ALA A 220 -10.12 -7.97 3.51
C ALA A 220 -8.62 -8.31 3.46
N VAL A 221 -7.79 -7.64 4.26
CA VAL A 221 -6.38 -7.99 4.44
C VAL A 221 -6.24 -9.42 4.98
N LEU A 222 -6.98 -9.76 6.04
CA LEU A 222 -6.93 -11.10 6.64
C LEU A 222 -7.40 -12.19 5.66
N GLU A 223 -8.43 -11.91 4.85
CA GLU A 223 -8.88 -12.78 3.76
C GLU A 223 -7.75 -13.00 2.73
N GLY A 224 -7.03 -11.95 2.33
CA GLY A 224 -5.87 -12.04 1.43
C GLY A 224 -4.69 -12.83 2.03
N VAL A 225 -4.39 -12.64 3.32
CA VAL A 225 -3.33 -13.42 4.01
C VAL A 225 -3.68 -14.91 4.06
N ASN A 226 -4.94 -15.25 4.29
CA ASN A 226 -5.38 -16.64 4.33
C ASN A 226 -5.30 -17.30 2.95
N LEU A 227 -5.73 -16.61 1.89
CA LEU A 227 -5.60 -17.10 0.52
C LEU A 227 -4.15 -17.43 0.15
N ARG A 228 -3.22 -16.55 0.50
CA ARG A 228 -1.79 -16.77 0.26
C ARG A 228 -1.27 -18.03 0.98
N LYS A 229 -1.69 -18.25 2.23
CA LYS A 229 -1.30 -19.45 2.99
C LYS A 229 -1.86 -20.73 2.35
N ASP A 230 -3.09 -20.67 1.85
CA ASP A 230 -3.73 -21.82 1.20
C ASP A 230 -3.02 -22.17 -0.12
N GLU A 231 -2.62 -21.16 -0.91
CA GLU A 231 -1.81 -21.33 -2.12
C GLU A 231 -0.44 -21.95 -1.80
N GLU A 232 0.30 -21.39 -0.84
CA GLU A 232 1.59 -21.92 -0.40
C GLU A 232 1.47 -23.38 0.10
N SER A 233 0.39 -23.72 0.82
CA SER A 233 0.16 -25.09 1.29
C SER A 233 -0.23 -26.08 0.17
N THR A 234 -0.87 -25.59 -0.89
CA THR A 234 -1.29 -26.40 -2.04
C THR A 234 -0.09 -26.72 -2.93
N ASP A 235 0.82 -25.76 -3.10
CA ASP A 235 2.07 -25.95 -3.84
C ASP A 235 2.99 -26.95 -3.14
N GLU A 236 3.10 -26.90 -1.80
CA GLU A 236 3.84 -27.91 -1.03
C GLU A 236 3.24 -29.32 -1.17
N GLN A 237 1.91 -29.45 -1.17
CA GLN A 237 1.25 -30.74 -1.39
C GLN A 237 1.36 -31.23 -2.85
N GLY A 238 1.41 -30.33 -3.82
CA GLY A 238 1.66 -30.64 -5.23
C GLY A 238 3.09 -31.12 -5.48
N LEU A 239 4.07 -30.51 -4.80
CA LEU A 239 5.46 -30.97 -4.82
C LEU A 239 5.62 -32.35 -4.16
N HIS A 240 4.93 -32.59 -3.03
CA HIS A 240 4.98 -33.90 -2.37
C HIS A 240 4.29 -34.99 -3.20
N ARG A 241 3.15 -34.70 -3.85
CA ARG A 241 2.49 -35.64 -4.76
C ARG A 241 3.29 -35.95 -6.02
N SER A 242 4.01 -34.98 -6.56
CA SER A 242 4.89 -35.22 -7.71
C SER A 242 6.14 -36.00 -7.33
N ALA A 243 6.68 -35.81 -6.12
CA ALA A 243 7.74 -36.65 -5.56
C ALA A 243 7.26 -38.09 -5.30
N ASP A 244 6.12 -38.28 -4.63
CA ASP A 244 5.51 -39.61 -4.39
C ASP A 244 5.15 -40.32 -5.70
N ALA A 245 4.63 -39.59 -6.70
CA ALA A 245 4.34 -40.16 -8.02
C ALA A 245 5.62 -40.54 -8.78
N MET A 246 6.69 -39.76 -8.66
CA MET A 246 8.00 -40.08 -9.25
C MET A 246 8.62 -41.32 -8.59
N GLU A 247 8.50 -41.45 -7.26
CA GLU A 247 8.98 -42.61 -6.50
C GLU A 247 8.17 -43.87 -6.83
N THR A 248 6.84 -43.75 -6.95
CA THR A 248 5.96 -44.86 -7.36
C THR A 248 6.20 -45.31 -8.81
N ILE A 249 6.50 -44.38 -9.72
CA ILE A 249 6.84 -44.70 -11.12
C ILE A 249 8.22 -45.37 -11.18
N ALA A 250 9.21 -44.90 -10.41
CA ALA A 250 10.55 -45.50 -10.34
C ALA A 250 10.51 -46.94 -9.78
N GLU A 251 9.73 -47.20 -8.72
CA GLU A 251 9.52 -48.56 -8.20
C GLU A 251 8.83 -49.46 -9.24
N SER A 252 7.88 -48.92 -10.03
CA SER A 252 7.18 -49.69 -11.06
C SER A 252 8.04 -50.03 -12.28
N ASP A 253 8.99 -49.16 -12.65
CA ASP A 253 9.94 -49.39 -13.76
C ASP A 253 10.98 -50.46 -13.38
N GLU A 254 11.39 -50.53 -12.12
CA GLU A 254 12.34 -51.55 -11.63
C GLU A 254 11.72 -52.96 -11.57
N ASP A 255 10.42 -53.07 -11.26
CA ASP A 255 9.67 -54.32 -11.27
C ASP A 255 9.31 -54.84 -12.69
N LEU A 256 9.17 -53.95 -13.67
CA LEU A 256 8.86 -54.30 -15.07
C LEU A 256 10.10 -54.72 -15.89
N LEU A 257 11.30 -54.31 -15.45
CA LEU A 257 12.56 -54.69 -16.09
C LEU A 257 13.08 -55.99 -15.49
N GLY A 258 12.81 -57.12 -16.14
CA GLY A 258 13.36 -58.42 -15.72
C GLY A 258 14.89 -58.39 -15.56
N ALA A 259 15.45 -59.25 -14.70
CA ALA A 259 16.87 -59.27 -14.32
C ALA A 259 17.88 -59.24 -15.49
N SER A 260 17.48 -59.75 -16.67
CA SER A 260 18.31 -59.72 -17.89
C SER A 260 18.44 -58.32 -18.50
N THR A 261 17.52 -57.40 -18.26
CA THR A 261 17.51 -56.03 -18.81
C THR A 261 18.28 -55.08 -17.91
N LEU A 262 18.08 -55.19 -16.59
CA LEU A 262 18.87 -54.47 -15.58
C LEU A 262 20.37 -54.80 -15.66
N ALA A 263 20.72 -56.07 -15.90
CA ALA A 263 22.10 -56.47 -16.10
C ALA A 263 22.73 -55.87 -17.37
N LYS A 264 21.93 -55.66 -18.43
CA LYS A 264 22.40 -55.05 -19.71
C LYS A 264 22.53 -53.53 -19.64
N LEU A 265 21.67 -52.86 -18.89
CA LEU A 265 21.80 -51.45 -18.55
C LEU A 265 23.04 -51.20 -17.67
N SER A 266 23.27 -52.08 -16.68
CA SER A 266 24.44 -52.03 -15.82
C SER A 266 25.75 -52.38 -16.53
N SER A 267 25.74 -53.27 -17.52
CA SER A 267 26.94 -53.66 -18.28
C SER A 267 27.28 -52.70 -19.43
N GLY A 268 26.41 -51.71 -19.71
CA GLY A 268 26.59 -50.74 -20.79
C GLY A 268 26.49 -51.35 -22.20
N GLU A 269 25.89 -52.53 -22.33
CA GLU A 269 25.93 -53.35 -23.55
C GLU A 269 24.68 -53.16 -24.45
N LEU A 270 24.02 -52.00 -24.35
CA LEU A 270 22.93 -51.59 -25.23
C LEU A 270 23.45 -50.61 -26.28
N ASP A 271 23.89 -51.17 -27.40
CA ASP A 271 24.30 -50.43 -28.59
C ASP A 271 23.05 -49.92 -29.32
N PHE A 272 22.72 -48.64 -29.17
CA PHE A 272 21.67 -47.96 -29.95
C PHE A 272 22.22 -47.58 -31.34
N ALA A 273 22.61 -48.58 -32.13
CA ALA A 273 22.90 -48.38 -33.54
C ALA A 273 21.57 -48.40 -34.32
N GLY A 274 20.92 -47.23 -34.43
CA GLY A 274 19.70 -47.14 -35.24
C GLY A 274 18.83 -45.90 -35.04
N VAL A 275 19.39 -44.71 -34.90
CA VAL A 275 18.67 -43.45 -35.14
C VAL A 275 19.58 -42.56 -35.99
N PRO A 276 19.14 -42.04 -37.15
CA PRO A 276 19.95 -41.14 -37.96
C PRO A 276 20.16 -39.82 -37.23
N ASP A 277 21.42 -39.38 -37.15
CA ASP A 277 21.78 -38.01 -36.77
C ASP A 277 21.15 -37.01 -37.76
N ASP A 278 20.22 -36.18 -37.28
CA ASP A 278 19.91 -34.92 -37.94
C ASP A 278 20.02 -33.78 -36.93
N ALA A 279 21.25 -33.30 -36.77
CA ALA A 279 21.55 -31.98 -36.24
C ALA A 279 21.21 -30.93 -37.32
N GLY A 280 19.95 -30.51 -37.35
CA GLY A 280 19.45 -29.45 -38.23
C GLY A 280 19.95 -28.06 -37.84
N THR A 281 21.14 -27.72 -38.32
CA THR A 281 21.60 -26.33 -38.51
C THR A 281 20.80 -25.71 -39.65
N ILE A 282 20.11 -24.59 -39.42
CA ILE A 282 19.40 -23.85 -40.48
C ILE A 282 20.09 -22.51 -40.69
N ASP A 283 20.80 -22.36 -41.82
CA ASP A 283 21.06 -21.07 -42.47
C ASP A 283 21.17 -21.23 -44.00
N LYS A 284 20.40 -20.39 -44.74
CA LYS A 284 20.50 -19.97 -46.17
C LYS A 284 20.37 -21.04 -47.27
N THR A 285 19.71 -20.86 -48.44
CA THR A 285 19.17 -19.70 -49.20
C THR A 285 18.43 -20.20 -50.46
N GLU A 286 17.45 -19.39 -50.96
CA GLU A 286 16.95 -19.25 -52.36
C GLU A 286 16.11 -20.43 -52.96
N ASN A 287 15.01 -20.26 -53.73
CA ASN A 287 14.61 -19.18 -54.64
C ASN A 287 13.09 -19.23 -55.04
N GLU A 288 12.51 -18.06 -55.40
CA GLU A 288 11.38 -17.74 -56.33
C GLU A 288 9.96 -18.38 -56.14
N THR A 289 8.79 -17.74 -56.36
CA THR A 289 8.34 -16.45 -56.94
C THR A 289 6.83 -16.22 -56.62
N SER A 290 6.39 -14.95 -56.70
CA SER A 290 5.04 -14.36 -56.98
C SER A 290 4.54 -13.39 -55.90
N SER A 291 4.82 -12.07 -55.99
CA SER A 291 3.94 -10.98 -56.53
C SER A 291 2.74 -10.68 -55.61
N GLU A 292 2.51 -9.49 -55.01
CA GLU A 292 2.51 -8.10 -55.53
C GLU A 292 2.68 -7.05 -54.41
N SER A 293 3.11 -5.85 -54.82
CA SER A 293 3.23 -4.51 -54.20
C SER A 293 2.00 -4.01 -53.42
N VAL A 294 2.02 -3.02 -52.49
CA VAL A 294 2.44 -1.60 -52.68
C VAL A 294 2.71 -0.85 -51.36
N ASP A 295 3.75 -0.02 -51.39
CA ASP A 295 4.03 1.29 -50.75
C ASP A 295 4.01 1.55 -49.23
N SER A 296 5.17 2.01 -48.76
CA SER A 296 5.34 3.08 -47.76
C SER A 296 6.42 4.04 -48.28
N PRO A 297 6.24 5.35 -48.08
CA PRO A 297 7.33 6.23 -47.64
C PRO A 297 6.80 7.16 -46.51
N ASP A 298 7.57 7.83 -45.67
CA ASP A 298 8.99 8.17 -45.63
C ASP A 298 9.28 8.70 -44.21
N LEU A 299 10.52 8.55 -43.75
CA LEU A 299 11.08 9.31 -42.64
C LEU A 299 11.41 10.73 -43.09
N LYS A 300 10.97 11.74 -42.32
CA LYS A 300 11.59 13.08 -42.32
C LYS A 300 11.85 13.54 -40.89
N SER A 301 13.13 13.73 -40.64
CA SER A 301 13.74 14.62 -39.65
C SER A 301 13.22 16.05 -39.76
N VAL A 302 12.90 16.68 -38.62
CA VAL A 302 12.90 18.13 -38.43
C VAL A 302 13.41 18.43 -37.01
N GLU A 303 14.49 19.20 -36.96
CA GLU A 303 15.04 19.86 -35.77
C GLU A 303 14.29 21.18 -35.46
N ASP A 304 14.59 21.70 -34.28
CA ASP A 304 14.51 23.11 -33.83
C ASP A 304 13.38 23.54 -32.87
N ASP A 305 13.85 23.82 -31.64
CA ASP A 305 13.63 25.01 -30.81
C ASP A 305 12.22 25.40 -30.33
N ASP A 306 12.03 25.46 -29.00
CA ASP A 306 12.18 26.74 -28.31
C ASP A 306 12.10 26.66 -26.77
N ASN A 307 12.92 27.52 -26.17
CA ASN A 307 13.01 27.81 -24.74
C ASN A 307 11.71 28.39 -24.17
N ASN A 308 11.40 28.09 -22.91
CA ASN A 308 10.88 29.13 -22.01
C ASN A 308 11.20 28.86 -20.55
N ASN A 309 12.11 29.70 -20.07
CA ASN A 309 12.51 29.94 -18.69
C ASN A 309 11.44 30.80 -18.01
N VAL A 310 10.93 30.41 -16.84
CA VAL A 310 10.15 31.31 -15.97
C VAL A 310 10.80 31.33 -14.60
N ASP A 311 11.22 32.55 -14.25
CA ASP A 311 11.99 32.91 -13.08
C ASP A 311 11.28 32.62 -11.76
N ASP A 312 12.12 32.19 -10.83
CA ASP A 312 11.89 31.86 -9.44
C ASP A 312 12.20 33.09 -8.57
N SER A 313 11.18 33.88 -8.17
CA SER A 313 11.43 35.01 -7.25
C SER A 313 10.24 35.54 -6.43
N ASP A 314 9.11 34.83 -6.31
CA ASP A 314 7.91 35.37 -5.61
C ASP A 314 7.41 34.55 -4.41
N LEU A 315 8.23 33.62 -3.88
CA LEU A 315 7.83 32.77 -2.76
C LEU A 315 8.32 33.24 -1.36
N ASP A 316 9.24 34.19 -1.28
CA ASP A 316 9.87 34.59 0.00
C ASP A 316 9.18 35.75 0.76
N LYS A 317 7.99 36.19 0.33
CA LYS A 317 7.23 37.27 1.00
C LYS A 317 6.00 36.83 1.78
N ALA A 318 5.70 35.52 1.82
CA ALA A 318 4.53 35.00 2.52
C ALA A 318 4.82 34.45 3.94
N GLU A 319 6.10 34.31 4.33
CA GLU A 319 6.47 33.68 5.61
C GLU A 319 6.71 34.67 6.78
N SER A 320 6.75 35.98 6.55
CA SER A 320 7.04 36.96 7.62
C SER A 320 5.81 37.45 8.41
N ASP A 321 4.60 37.22 7.91
CA ASP A 321 3.37 37.83 8.46
C ASP A 321 2.56 36.89 9.36
N ILE A 322 2.94 35.61 9.47
CA ILE A 322 2.23 34.62 10.31
C ILE A 322 2.77 34.60 11.74
N VAL A 323 4.02 35.05 11.98
CA VAL A 323 4.68 34.95 13.29
C VAL A 323 4.25 36.04 14.29
N LYS A 324 3.46 37.04 13.89
CA LYS A 324 3.04 38.14 14.77
C LYS A 324 1.63 38.02 15.37
N ALA A 325 0.87 36.99 15.02
CA ALA A 325 -0.51 36.84 15.48
C ALA A 325 -0.67 36.00 16.77
N ASP A 326 0.31 35.15 17.11
CA ASP A 326 0.16 34.19 18.21
C ASP A 326 0.59 34.73 19.60
N ASP A 327 1.21 35.90 19.69
CA ASP A 327 1.74 36.45 20.95
C ASP A 327 0.78 37.39 21.72
N ILE A 328 -0.49 37.54 21.29
CA ILE A 328 -1.42 38.53 21.87
C ILE A 328 -2.57 37.92 22.72
N GLU A 329 -2.84 36.62 22.66
CA GLU A 329 -4.02 36.05 23.36
C GLU A 329 -3.79 35.61 24.82
N ASP A 330 -2.55 35.60 25.35
CA ASP A 330 -2.25 35.00 26.67
C ASP A 330 -2.19 35.98 27.85
N SER A 331 -2.56 37.26 27.68
CA SER A 331 -2.44 38.28 28.75
C SER A 331 -3.74 38.82 29.35
N SER A 332 -4.91 38.28 29.03
CA SER A 332 -6.20 38.79 29.54
C SER A 332 -7.07 37.69 30.15
N GLY A 333 -6.70 37.18 31.32
CA GLY A 333 -7.45 36.10 31.96
C GLY A 333 -7.14 35.85 33.43
N SER A 334 -6.91 36.87 34.26
CA SER A 334 -6.92 36.68 35.72
C SER A 334 -7.23 37.97 36.48
N LYS A 335 -8.50 38.21 36.79
CA LYS A 335 -8.99 39.01 37.92
C LYS A 335 -10.50 38.98 37.90
N LEU A 336 -11.10 38.25 38.83
CA LEU A 336 -12.43 38.48 39.42
C LEU A 336 -12.68 37.37 40.47
N GLU A 337 -12.16 37.57 41.67
CA GLU A 337 -12.72 37.02 42.91
C GLU A 337 -12.65 38.14 43.95
N GLU A 338 -13.81 38.74 44.23
CA GLU A 338 -14.21 39.29 45.53
C GLU A 338 -15.74 39.35 45.59
#